data_AF-A0A813ILJ7-F1
#
_entry.id   AF-A0A813ILJ7-F1
#
_cell.length_a   1.000
_cell.length_b   1.000
_cell.length_c   1.000
_cell.angle_alpha   90.00
_cell.angle_beta   90.00
_cell.angle_gamma   90.00
#
_symmetry.space_group_name_H-M   'P 1'
#
loop_
_entity.id
_entity.type
_entity.pdbx_description
1 polymer ?
#
loop_
_entity_poly.entity_id
_entity_poly.type
_entity_poly.pdbx_seq_one_letter_code
_entity_poly.pdbx_strand_id
1 'polypeptide(L)'
;RALCAIITQPMVRIRLLWLDFASARCIGVGPTMGMAGTMISDVFPVAEQPAARAQLMASQALGQIVGNYASGWNNAREGPGSTYAVTAVIPMICFAFISAFLPESSSVGAGPPSEPCKAEATPRNDETAPTTITTTSNADAAPAARAKSSPFRTLLRDPECCLLAATLGMYEFMNYAPMNSISILFMKERFQWGALQAGRFASGVSLAVFSGSLLAARLIKALGPKAYVLWGTAESARGMMGCLIPMALGTGANTVILTRFVTRAEDLGLARGEAAAVVQAIGAVARMIAPQLFLRLWLRAASSRGASTGRRLPLGAPMLSVAVVAVLQELLHQVMSTVRPGRARLPALPGRFAAGGSPRWIPSDPRTSMLSLQTRVRRTSCAFESELGSGWDLPSHWPAYSELPGVRIGS
;
A
#
# COMPACT_ATOMS: atom_id res chain seq x y z
N ARG A 1 8.05 -12.58 12.02
CA ARG A 1 9.40 -11.96 12.02
C ARG A 1 10.41 -12.71 12.87
N ALA A 2 10.11 -13.01 14.14
CA ALA A 2 11.02 -13.75 15.02
C ALA A 2 11.47 -15.11 14.44
N LEU A 3 10.55 -15.88 13.83
CA LEU A 3 10.90 -17.15 13.16
C LEU A 3 11.91 -16.99 12.00
N CYS A 4 11.88 -15.87 11.27
CA CYS A 4 12.83 -15.58 10.19
C CYS A 4 14.24 -15.22 10.70
N ALA A 5 14.37 -14.87 11.98
CA ALA A 5 15.64 -14.63 12.65
C ALA A 5 16.27 -15.94 13.17
N ILE A 6 15.45 -16.92 13.52
CA ILE A 6 15.88 -18.21 14.11
C ILE A 6 16.30 -19.21 13.01
N ILE A 7 15.63 -19.21 11.86
CA ILE A 7 15.84 -20.23 10.83
C ILE A 7 16.99 -19.86 9.89
N THR A 8 18.03 -20.72 9.86
CA THR A 8 19.27 -20.54 9.08
C THR A 8 19.15 -21.03 7.63
N GLN A 9 18.27 -22.00 7.36
CA GLN A 9 18.12 -22.56 6.01
C GLN A 9 17.53 -21.52 5.02
N PRO A 10 18.21 -21.21 3.90
CA PRO A 10 17.86 -20.10 3.03
C PRO A 10 16.50 -20.29 2.32
N MET A 11 16.18 -21.50 1.86
CA MET A 11 14.93 -21.77 1.15
C MET A 11 13.70 -21.67 2.07
N VAL A 12 13.82 -22.17 3.30
CA VAL A 12 12.76 -22.05 4.32
C VAL A 12 12.59 -20.59 4.72
N ARG A 13 13.69 -19.84 4.84
CA ARG A 13 13.68 -18.41 5.16
C ARG A 13 12.95 -17.56 4.12
N ILE A 14 13.10 -17.85 2.82
CA ILE A 14 12.36 -17.15 1.75
C ILE A 14 10.85 -17.42 1.87
N ARG A 15 10.45 -18.67 2.12
CA ARG A 15 9.03 -19.02 2.31
C ARG A 15 8.44 -18.38 3.56
N LEU A 16 9.20 -18.31 4.64
CA LEU A 16 8.79 -17.66 5.89
C LEU A 16 8.74 -16.14 5.78
N LEU A 17 9.67 -15.51 5.05
CA LEU A 17 9.57 -14.10 4.70
C LEU A 17 8.27 -13.84 3.94
N TRP A 18 7.89 -14.77 3.07
CA TRP A 18 6.62 -14.71 2.36
C TRP A 18 5.40 -14.78 3.28
N LEU A 19 5.38 -15.77 4.17
CA LEU A 19 4.35 -15.90 5.18
C LEU A 19 4.31 -14.66 6.10
N ASP A 20 5.47 -14.09 6.43
CA ASP A 20 5.58 -12.87 7.23
C ASP A 20 5.01 -11.66 6.49
N PHE A 21 5.34 -11.48 5.22
CA PHE A 21 4.75 -10.42 4.39
C PHE A 21 3.24 -10.59 4.24
N ALA A 22 2.76 -11.81 3.98
CA ALA A 22 1.34 -12.11 3.88
C ALA A 22 0.61 -11.85 5.21
N SER A 23 1.11 -12.40 6.32
CA SER A 23 0.51 -12.22 7.65
C SER A 23 0.56 -10.77 8.14
N ALA A 24 1.69 -10.07 7.97
CA ALA A 24 1.80 -8.65 8.33
C ALA A 24 0.84 -7.77 7.54
N ARG A 25 0.37 -8.20 6.35
CA ARG A 25 -0.59 -7.45 5.54
C ARG A 25 -2.03 -7.90 5.71
N CYS A 26 -2.27 -9.20 5.87
CA CYS A 26 -3.61 -9.78 6.03
C CYS A 26 -4.13 -9.69 7.46
N ILE A 27 -3.25 -9.80 8.46
CA ILE A 27 -3.61 -9.86 9.89
C ILE A 27 -3.03 -8.66 10.65
N GLY A 28 -1.86 -8.16 10.22
CA GLY A 28 -1.18 -7.04 10.88
C GLY A 28 -1.61 -5.66 10.38
N VAL A 29 -0.66 -4.96 9.76
CA VAL A 29 -0.70 -3.52 9.43
C VAL A 29 -1.92 -3.14 8.57
N GLY A 30 -2.33 -3.99 7.62
CA GLY A 30 -3.43 -3.69 6.70
C GLY A 30 -4.76 -3.48 7.45
N PRO A 31 -5.26 -4.50 8.17
CA PRO A 31 -6.42 -4.37 9.03
C PRO A 31 -6.28 -3.24 10.06
N THR A 32 -5.12 -3.09 10.71
CA THR A 32 -4.92 -2.03 11.72
C THR A 32 -5.15 -0.63 11.15
N MET A 33 -4.65 -0.35 9.94
CA MET A 33 -4.87 0.96 9.30
C MET A 33 -6.33 1.15 8.89
N GLY A 34 -7.00 0.08 8.43
CA GLY A 34 -8.44 0.11 8.14
C GLY A 34 -9.27 0.42 9.39
N MET A 35 -8.99 -0.29 10.48
CA MET A 35 -9.63 -0.08 11.79
C MET A 35 -9.35 1.31 12.35
N ALA A 36 -8.11 1.81 12.28
CA ALA A 36 -7.81 3.17 12.69
C ALA A 36 -8.63 4.20 11.89
N GLY A 37 -8.85 3.94 10.60
CA GLY A 37 -9.71 4.77 9.75
C GLY A 37 -11.19 4.75 10.16
N THR A 38 -11.72 3.58 10.58
CA THR A 38 -13.10 3.48 11.09
C THR A 38 -13.22 4.14 12.46
N MET A 39 -12.28 3.90 13.37
CA MET A 39 -12.25 4.55 14.68
C MET A 39 -12.19 6.07 14.61
N ILE A 40 -11.44 6.64 13.64
CA ILE A 40 -11.46 8.08 13.39
C ILE A 40 -12.87 8.55 13.02
N SER A 41 -13.61 7.74 12.27
CA SER A 41 -14.97 8.07 11.83
C SER A 41 -15.97 8.00 12.99
N ASP A 42 -15.73 7.13 13.97
CA ASP A 42 -16.58 6.94 15.14
C ASP A 42 -16.31 8.01 16.22
N VAL A 43 -15.05 8.42 16.40
CA VAL A 43 -14.64 9.34 17.47
C VAL A 43 -14.69 10.81 17.04
N PHE A 44 -14.32 11.14 15.79
CA PHE A 44 -14.23 12.54 15.35
C PHE A 44 -15.49 12.99 14.60
N PRO A 45 -15.95 14.24 14.85
CA PRO A 45 -16.99 14.88 14.03
C PRO A 45 -16.60 14.87 12.54
N VAL A 46 -17.60 14.75 11.66
CA VAL A 46 -17.39 14.62 10.20
C VAL A 46 -16.49 15.73 9.61
N ALA A 47 -16.58 16.95 10.15
CA ALA A 47 -15.75 18.08 9.71
C ALA A 47 -14.24 17.90 10.03
N GLU A 48 -13.91 17.16 11.10
CA GLU A 48 -12.54 16.96 11.58
C GLU A 48 -11.90 15.65 11.06
N GLN A 49 -12.71 14.69 10.60
CA GLN A 49 -12.24 13.41 10.08
C GLN A 49 -11.17 13.51 8.99
N PRO A 50 -11.23 14.44 8.00
CA PRO A 50 -10.18 14.58 7.00
C PRO A 50 -8.82 14.94 7.61
N ALA A 51 -8.81 15.83 8.61
CA ALA A 51 -7.59 16.24 9.29
C ALA A 51 -7.00 15.09 10.12
N ALA A 52 -7.84 14.36 10.86
CA ALA A 52 -7.42 13.19 11.63
C ALA A 52 -6.85 12.07 10.72
N ARG A 53 -7.49 11.79 9.57
CA ARG A 53 -6.99 10.83 8.58
C ARG A 53 -5.67 11.29 7.95
N ALA A 54 -5.52 12.59 7.68
CA ALA A 54 -4.25 13.15 7.19
C ALA A 54 -3.13 12.99 8.22
N GLN A 55 -3.41 13.22 9.52
CA GLN A 55 -2.45 12.99 10.60
C GLN A 55 -2.05 11.51 10.71
N LEU A 56 -3.02 10.59 10.62
CA LEU A 56 -2.73 9.15 10.62
C LEU A 56 -1.76 8.77 9.48
N MET A 57 -2.02 9.25 8.26
CA MET A 57 -1.16 9.00 7.09
C MET A 57 0.22 9.65 7.23
N ALA A 58 0.28 10.86 7.79
CA ALA A 58 1.55 11.54 8.07
C ALA A 58 2.39 10.78 9.11
N SER A 59 1.76 10.30 10.19
CA SER A 59 2.41 9.46 11.21
C SER A 59 2.92 8.14 10.62
N GLN A 60 2.13 7.52 9.73
CA GLN A 60 2.57 6.31 9.02
C GLN A 60 3.80 6.59 8.15
N ALA A 61 3.79 7.69 7.38
CA ALA A 61 4.93 8.07 6.53
C ALA A 61 6.17 8.39 7.37
N LEU A 62 6.04 9.13 8.46
CA LEU A 62 7.13 9.41 9.39
C LEU A 62 7.71 8.13 9.99
N GLY A 63 6.84 7.20 10.41
CA GLY A 63 7.25 5.90 10.92
C GLY A 63 8.03 5.08 9.88
N GLN A 64 7.66 5.17 8.59
CA GLN A 64 8.42 4.54 7.51
C GLN A 64 9.79 5.20 7.30
N ILE A 65 9.85 6.54 7.29
CA ILE A 65 11.11 7.29 7.11
C ILE A 65 12.09 6.95 8.24
N VAL A 66 11.66 7.09 9.49
CA VAL A 66 12.49 6.83 10.67
C VAL A 66 12.80 5.34 10.79
N GLY A 67 11.80 4.48 10.60
CA GLY A 67 11.95 3.03 10.69
C GLY A 67 12.96 2.47 9.68
N ASN A 68 12.93 2.94 8.44
CA ASN A 68 13.89 2.52 7.41
C ASN A 68 15.34 2.96 7.76
N TYR A 69 15.51 4.17 8.29
CA TYR A 69 16.82 4.68 8.69
C TYR A 69 17.37 3.92 9.89
N ALA A 70 16.58 3.84 10.97
CA ALA A 70 16.94 3.15 12.20
C ALA A 70 17.19 1.66 11.95
N SER A 71 16.38 1.01 11.10
CA SER A 71 16.59 -0.38 10.70
C SER A 71 17.90 -0.56 9.93
N GLY A 72 18.23 0.33 8.99
CA GLY A 72 19.51 0.27 8.26
C GLY A 72 20.71 0.48 9.17
N TRP A 73 20.61 1.42 10.11
CA TRP A 73 21.64 1.68 11.12
C TRP A 73 21.85 0.50 12.06
N ASN A 74 20.77 -0.04 12.63
CA ASN A 74 20.85 -1.17 13.54
C ASN A 74 21.38 -2.42 12.83
N ASN A 75 20.95 -2.66 11.59
CA ASN A 75 21.45 -3.78 10.79
C ASN A 75 22.94 -3.63 10.45
N ALA A 76 23.43 -2.41 10.23
CA ALA A 76 24.86 -2.18 10.00
C ALA A 76 25.71 -2.40 11.26
N ARG A 77 25.16 -2.09 12.44
CA ARG A 77 25.88 -2.16 13.73
C ARG A 77 25.83 -3.55 14.37
N GLU A 78 24.64 -4.13 14.46
CA GLU A 78 24.36 -5.37 15.22
C GLU A 78 23.88 -6.52 14.34
N GLY A 79 23.71 -6.26 13.04
CA GLY A 79 23.23 -7.25 12.09
C GLY A 79 21.70 -7.38 12.03
N PRO A 80 21.21 -8.28 11.18
CA PRO A 80 19.79 -8.40 10.88
C PRO A 80 18.97 -8.97 12.05
N GLY A 81 19.59 -9.79 12.90
CA GLY A 81 18.92 -10.42 14.05
C GLY A 81 18.36 -9.40 15.04
N SER A 82 19.18 -8.44 15.47
CA SER A 82 18.76 -7.35 16.36
C SER A 82 17.63 -6.52 15.74
N THR A 83 17.72 -6.22 14.44
CA THR A 83 16.68 -5.48 13.72
C THR A 83 15.33 -6.20 13.75
N TYR A 84 15.30 -7.52 13.57
CA TYR A 84 14.07 -8.29 13.69
C TYR A 84 13.51 -8.31 15.11
N ALA A 85 14.36 -8.35 16.14
CA ALA A 85 13.94 -8.29 17.54
C ALA A 85 13.29 -6.93 17.86
N VAL A 86 13.96 -5.82 17.54
CA VAL A 86 13.46 -4.46 17.77
C VAL A 86 12.13 -4.23 17.04
N THR A 87 12.04 -4.65 15.77
CA THR A 87 10.80 -4.50 14.98
C THR A 87 9.67 -5.44 15.41
N ALA A 88 9.93 -6.44 16.25
CA ALA A 88 8.90 -7.25 16.89
C ALA A 88 8.44 -6.65 18.23
N VAL A 89 9.37 -6.12 19.03
CA VAL A 89 9.08 -5.56 20.35
C VAL A 89 8.28 -4.26 20.27
N ILE A 90 8.64 -3.33 19.36
CA ILE A 90 7.97 -2.03 19.26
C ILE A 90 6.45 -2.18 19.01
N PRO A 91 5.98 -2.97 18.02
CA PRO A 91 4.54 -3.18 17.83
C PRO A 91 3.84 -3.81 19.04
N MET A 92 4.52 -4.71 19.78
CA MET A 92 3.94 -5.28 21.00
C MET A 92 3.73 -4.22 22.09
N ILE A 93 4.71 -3.33 22.28
CA ILE A 93 4.59 -2.21 23.23
C ILE A 93 3.48 -1.26 22.78
N CYS A 94 3.44 -0.91 21.50
CA CYS A 94 2.36 -0.07 20.95
C CYS A 94 0.99 -0.73 21.14
N PHE A 95 0.87 -2.04 20.90
CA PHE A 95 -0.36 -2.78 21.11
C PHE A 95 -0.77 -2.79 22.59
N ALA A 96 0.16 -3.06 23.51
CA ALA A 96 -0.09 -3.03 24.95
C ALA A 96 -0.55 -1.64 25.40
N PHE A 97 0.10 -0.58 24.89
CA PHE A 97 -0.31 0.80 25.16
C PHE A 97 -1.71 1.09 24.62
N ILE A 98 -1.99 0.73 23.37
CA ILE A 98 -3.32 0.90 22.78
C ILE A 98 -4.36 0.13 23.59
N SER A 99 -4.11 -1.13 23.95
CA SER A 99 -5.06 -1.91 24.77
C SER A 99 -5.32 -1.34 26.17
N ALA A 100 -4.35 -0.62 26.73
CA ALA A 100 -4.47 -0.02 28.07
C ALA A 100 -5.17 1.35 28.07
N PHE A 101 -5.03 2.12 26.97
CA PHE A 101 -5.46 3.53 26.94
C PHE A 101 -6.58 3.83 25.95
N LEU A 102 -6.86 2.94 24.99
CA LEU A 102 -7.87 3.20 23.97
C LEU A 102 -9.25 2.82 24.53
N PRO A 103 -10.18 3.78 24.70
CA PRO A 103 -11.52 3.47 25.17
C PRO A 103 -12.26 2.60 24.15
N GLU A 104 -13.11 1.71 24.66
CA GLU A 104 -13.96 0.88 23.81
C GLU A 104 -14.91 1.77 23.01
N SER A 105 -14.71 1.86 21.70
CA SER A 105 -15.49 2.72 20.78
C SER A 105 -16.77 2.03 20.28
N SER A 106 -17.10 0.85 20.79
CA SER A 106 -18.36 0.12 20.53
C SER A 106 -19.60 0.79 21.14
N SER A 107 -19.53 2.08 21.51
CA SER A 107 -20.67 2.85 22.00
C SER A 107 -21.69 3.23 20.93
N VAL A 108 -21.52 2.81 19.67
CA VAL A 108 -22.61 2.79 18.68
C VAL A 108 -23.56 1.63 19.02
N GLY A 109 -24.36 1.85 20.07
CA GLY A 109 -25.55 1.08 20.38
C GLY A 109 -25.50 0.30 21.69
N ALA A 110 -25.61 0.99 22.83
CA ALA A 110 -26.38 0.47 23.98
C ALA A 110 -27.90 0.42 23.68
N GLY A 111 -28.26 0.15 22.42
CA GLY A 111 -29.56 -0.44 22.10
C GLY A 111 -29.47 -1.95 22.37
N PRO A 112 -30.60 -2.64 22.59
CA PRO A 112 -30.59 -4.08 22.70
C PRO A 112 -29.83 -4.66 21.50
N PRO A 113 -28.94 -5.65 21.70
CA PRO A 113 -28.19 -6.25 20.62
C PRO A 113 -29.17 -6.59 19.52
N SER A 114 -29.02 -5.94 18.35
CA SER A 114 -29.71 -6.40 17.15
C SER A 114 -29.41 -7.88 17.07
N GLU A 115 -30.45 -8.71 17.21
CA GLU A 115 -30.31 -10.15 17.39
C GLU A 115 -29.18 -10.66 16.51
N PRO A 116 -28.24 -11.47 17.05
CA PRO A 116 -27.21 -12.08 16.22
C PRO A 116 -27.94 -12.69 15.05
N CYS A 117 -27.67 -12.17 13.84
CA CYS A 117 -28.20 -12.71 12.61
C CYS A 117 -27.90 -14.19 12.69
N LYS A 118 -28.93 -14.99 13.00
CA LYS A 118 -28.80 -16.43 13.22
C LYS A 118 -28.24 -16.91 11.91
N ALA A 119 -26.93 -17.17 11.91
CA ALA A 119 -26.29 -17.91 10.87
C ALA A 119 -27.11 -19.19 10.81
N GLU A 120 -27.88 -19.31 9.74
CA GLU A 120 -28.67 -20.47 9.37
C GLU A 120 -27.66 -21.58 9.05
N ALA A 121 -27.02 -22.07 10.10
CA ALA A 121 -26.29 -23.30 10.13
C ALA A 121 -27.34 -24.40 10.25
N THR A 122 -28.07 -24.63 9.16
CA THR A 122 -28.78 -25.89 8.98
C THR A 122 -27.72 -26.90 8.51
N PRO A 123 -27.29 -27.85 9.35
CA PRO A 123 -26.65 -29.04 8.82
C PRO A 123 -27.72 -29.77 7.99
N ARG A 124 -27.50 -29.81 6.68
CA ARG A 124 -28.27 -30.63 5.75
C ARG A 124 -27.91 -32.09 6.03
N ASN A 125 -28.61 -32.70 6.96
CA ASN A 125 -28.65 -34.16 7.08
C ASN A 125 -29.72 -34.66 6.12
N ASP A 126 -29.27 -35.21 5.00
CA ASP A 126 -30.03 -36.17 4.23
C ASP A 126 -30.14 -37.45 5.08
N GLU A 127 -31.35 -37.84 5.51
CA GLU A 127 -31.85 -39.22 5.38
C GLU A 127 -33.30 -39.39 5.88
N THR A 128 -34.12 -39.94 4.97
CA THR A 128 -35.30 -40.80 5.16
C THR A 128 -36.64 -40.26 5.72
N ALA A 129 -37.60 -40.21 4.77
CA ALA A 129 -38.95 -40.78 4.80
C ALA A 129 -40.15 -39.80 4.70
N PRO A 130 -41.24 -40.21 4.00
CA PRO A 130 -42.15 -39.30 3.32
C PRO A 130 -43.45 -39.10 4.11
N THR A 131 -43.89 -37.86 4.30
CA THR A 131 -45.26 -37.62 4.76
C THR A 131 -45.82 -36.30 4.25
N THR A 132 -46.77 -36.47 3.33
CA THR A 132 -48.00 -35.69 3.16
C THR A 132 -47.93 -34.24 2.71
N ILE A 133 -48.36 -34.09 1.45
CA ILE A 133 -48.86 -32.87 0.82
C ILE A 133 -50.01 -32.30 1.68
N THR A 134 -49.83 -31.10 2.22
CA THR A 134 -50.95 -30.22 2.55
C THR A 134 -50.68 -28.85 1.95
N THR A 135 -51.35 -28.63 0.83
CA THR A 135 -51.50 -27.37 0.10
C THR A 135 -52.28 -26.38 0.97
N THR A 136 -51.62 -25.36 1.50
CA THR A 136 -52.28 -24.10 1.88
C THR A 136 -51.46 -22.95 1.31
N SER A 137 -51.97 -22.39 0.21
CA SER A 137 -51.50 -21.19 -0.43
C SER A 137 -51.80 -19.97 0.46
N ASN A 138 -50.78 -19.44 1.12
CA ASN A 138 -50.75 -18.03 1.52
C ASN A 138 -49.57 -17.39 0.81
N ALA A 139 -49.87 -16.90 -0.38
CA ALA A 139 -49.01 -16.04 -1.17
C ALA A 139 -49.09 -14.61 -0.61
N ASP A 140 -48.43 -14.38 0.53
CA ASP A 140 -48.08 -13.04 0.98
C ASP A 140 -46.56 -12.88 0.95
N ALA A 141 -46.15 -11.93 0.12
CA ALA A 141 -44.80 -11.60 -0.30
C ALA A 141 -43.76 -11.58 0.84
N ALA A 142 -43.06 -12.69 1.02
CA ALA A 142 -41.66 -12.62 1.44
C ALA A 142 -40.89 -11.94 0.30
N PRO A 143 -40.23 -10.78 0.51
CA PRO A 143 -39.35 -10.25 -0.50
C PRO A 143 -38.25 -11.29 -0.65
N ALA A 144 -38.29 -12.01 -1.78
CA ALA A 144 -37.26 -12.95 -2.19
C ALA A 144 -35.93 -12.29 -1.84
N ALA A 145 -35.17 -12.94 -0.97
CA ALA A 145 -33.80 -12.59 -0.66
C ALA A 145 -33.03 -12.66 -1.99
N ARG A 146 -33.11 -11.58 -2.78
CA ARG A 146 -32.36 -11.40 -4.01
C ARG A 146 -30.92 -11.58 -3.58
N ALA A 147 -30.33 -12.70 -3.96
CA ALA A 147 -28.94 -13.00 -3.69
C ALA A 147 -28.15 -11.74 -4.03
N LYS A 148 -27.68 -11.02 -2.99
CA LYS A 148 -26.99 -9.75 -3.17
C LYS A 148 -25.82 -10.06 -4.08
N SER A 149 -25.87 -9.53 -5.30
CA SER A 149 -24.83 -9.78 -6.29
C SER A 149 -23.49 -9.39 -5.67
N SER A 150 -22.53 -10.32 -5.67
CA SER A 150 -21.21 -10.08 -5.07
C SER A 150 -20.66 -8.70 -5.47
N PRO A 151 -20.19 -7.88 -4.52
CA PRO A 151 -19.65 -6.55 -4.81
C PRO A 151 -18.55 -6.58 -5.88
N PHE A 152 -17.74 -7.64 -5.91
CA PHE A 152 -16.74 -7.89 -6.95
C PHE A 152 -17.37 -7.97 -8.35
N ARG A 153 -18.46 -8.72 -8.48
CA ARG A 153 -19.15 -8.91 -9.76
C ARG A 153 -19.80 -7.60 -10.22
N THR A 154 -20.37 -6.83 -9.31
CA THR A 154 -20.99 -5.53 -9.63
C THR A 154 -19.94 -4.52 -10.09
N LEU A 155 -18.84 -4.38 -9.36
CA LEU A 155 -17.78 -3.42 -9.67
C LEU A 155 -16.97 -3.78 -10.92
N LEU A 156 -16.63 -5.06 -11.10
CA LEU A 156 -15.83 -5.50 -12.26
C LEU A 156 -16.65 -5.55 -13.56
N ARG A 157 -17.98 -5.50 -13.48
CA ARG A 157 -18.85 -5.38 -14.67
C ARG A 157 -18.96 -3.96 -15.19
N ASP A 158 -18.80 -2.95 -14.33
CA ASP A 158 -18.76 -1.57 -14.77
C ASP A 158 -17.38 -1.27 -15.38
N PRO A 159 -17.29 -0.82 -16.65
CA PRO A 159 -16.01 -0.66 -17.33
C PRO A 159 -15.15 0.43 -16.69
N GLU A 160 -15.75 1.49 -16.14
CA GLU A 160 -15.03 2.55 -15.45
C GLU A 160 -14.42 2.03 -14.14
N CYS A 161 -15.20 1.33 -13.31
CA CYS A 161 -14.70 0.66 -12.11
C CYS A 161 -13.63 -0.39 -12.43
N CYS A 162 -13.78 -1.18 -13.49
CA CYS A 162 -12.79 -2.18 -13.89
C CYS A 162 -11.45 -1.53 -14.27
N LEU A 163 -11.46 -0.44 -15.04
CA LEU A 163 -10.26 0.31 -15.40
C LEU A 163 -9.61 0.99 -14.18
N LEU A 164 -10.42 1.61 -13.32
CA LEU A 164 -9.95 2.20 -12.06
C LEU A 164 -9.33 1.15 -11.14
N ALA A 165 -9.97 0.00 -10.99
CA ALA A 165 -9.47 -1.12 -10.21
C ALA A 165 -8.16 -1.68 -10.77
N ALA A 166 -8.06 -1.84 -12.10
CA ALA A 166 -6.82 -2.26 -12.75
C ALA A 166 -5.69 -1.25 -12.51
N THR A 167 -5.99 0.05 -12.62
CA THR A 167 -5.04 1.14 -12.37
C THR A 167 -4.54 1.13 -10.91
N LEU A 168 -5.45 0.94 -9.94
CA LEU A 168 -5.11 0.82 -8.52
C LEU A 168 -4.28 -0.45 -8.23
N GLY A 169 -4.62 -1.56 -8.88
CA GLY A 169 -3.84 -2.80 -8.81
C GLY A 169 -2.41 -2.62 -9.34
N MET A 170 -2.25 -1.92 -10.46
CA MET A 170 -0.92 -1.56 -10.98
C MET A 170 -0.16 -0.64 -10.02
N TYR A 171 -0.83 0.31 -9.38
CA TYR A 171 -0.18 1.16 -8.37
C TYR A 171 0.35 0.34 -7.19
N GLU A 172 -0.43 -0.63 -6.71
CA GLU A 172 0.00 -1.54 -5.64
C GLU A 172 1.12 -2.49 -6.07
N PHE A 173 1.16 -2.85 -7.35
CA PHE A 173 2.26 -3.61 -7.94
C PHE A 173 3.58 -2.82 -7.93
N MET A 174 3.52 -1.51 -8.20
CA MET A 174 4.68 -0.59 -8.21
C MET A 174 5.03 -0.03 -6.82
N ASN A 175 4.33 -0.47 -5.78
CA ASN A 175 4.55 0.03 -4.43
C ASN A 175 6.00 -0.27 -3.98
N TYR A 176 6.62 0.65 -3.24
CA TYR A 176 8.02 0.50 -2.82
C TYR A 176 8.22 -0.72 -1.91
N ALA A 177 7.25 -1.05 -1.06
CA ALA A 177 7.37 -2.15 -0.10
C ALA A 177 7.74 -3.52 -0.74
N PRO A 178 7.04 -4.02 -1.77
CA PRO A 178 7.44 -5.25 -2.47
C PRO A 178 8.75 -5.10 -3.26
N MET A 179 9.11 -3.89 -3.69
CA MET A 179 10.37 -3.63 -4.40
C MET A 179 11.58 -3.57 -3.47
N ASN A 180 11.40 -3.12 -2.22
CA ASN A 180 12.48 -2.77 -1.29
C ASN A 180 13.52 -3.88 -1.13
N SER A 181 13.09 -5.14 -0.98
CA SER A 181 14.00 -6.27 -0.84
C SER A 181 14.93 -6.45 -2.05
N ILE A 182 14.39 -6.22 -3.25
CA ILE A 182 15.14 -6.39 -4.51
C ILE A 182 15.95 -5.15 -4.82
N SER A 183 15.45 -3.97 -4.43
CA SER A 183 16.22 -2.74 -4.45
C SER A 183 17.47 -2.85 -3.58
N ILE A 184 17.37 -3.44 -2.38
CA ILE A 184 18.54 -3.69 -1.50
C ILE A 184 19.55 -4.61 -2.19
N LEU A 185 19.09 -5.71 -2.80
CA LEU A 185 19.97 -6.62 -3.55
C LEU A 185 20.64 -5.91 -4.74
N PHE A 186 19.87 -5.14 -5.50
CA PHE A 186 20.38 -4.34 -6.61
C PHE A 186 21.44 -3.33 -6.15
N MET A 187 21.16 -2.57 -5.08
CA MET A 187 22.09 -1.58 -4.54
C MET A 187 23.38 -2.22 -4.03
N LYS A 188 23.27 -3.39 -3.39
CA LYS A 188 24.42 -4.17 -2.95
C LYS A 188 25.26 -4.67 -4.13
N GLU A 189 24.65 -5.23 -5.17
CA GLU A 189 25.39 -5.80 -6.30
C GLU A 189 25.94 -4.76 -7.29
N ARG A 190 25.27 -3.62 -7.43
CA ARG A 190 25.65 -2.57 -8.40
C ARG A 190 26.60 -1.54 -7.78
N PHE A 191 26.36 -1.14 -6.52
CA PHE A 191 27.10 -0.06 -5.87
C PHE A 191 27.87 -0.49 -4.62
N GLN A 192 27.83 -1.78 -4.27
CA GLN A 192 28.43 -2.29 -3.03
C GLN A 192 27.89 -1.59 -1.77
N TRP A 193 26.63 -1.17 -1.81
CA TRP A 193 26.06 -0.44 -0.69
C TRP A 193 25.87 -1.33 0.55
N GLY A 194 26.28 -0.79 1.69
CA GLY A 194 26.03 -1.40 3.00
C GLY A 194 24.57 -1.23 3.46
N ALA A 195 24.22 -1.91 4.55
CA ALA A 195 22.86 -1.86 5.12
C ALA A 195 22.41 -0.43 5.49
N LEU A 196 23.32 0.39 6.03
CA LEU A 196 23.04 1.78 6.38
C LEU A 196 22.70 2.64 5.16
N GLN A 197 23.45 2.50 4.07
CA GLN A 197 23.23 3.27 2.83
C GLN A 197 21.90 2.86 2.18
N ALA A 198 21.59 1.57 2.17
CA ALA A 198 20.30 1.07 1.70
C ALA A 198 19.13 1.59 2.56
N GLY A 199 19.30 1.64 3.90
CA GLY A 199 18.32 2.22 4.82
C GLY A 199 18.10 3.72 4.57
N ARG A 200 19.18 4.49 4.39
CA ARG A 200 19.12 5.92 4.03
C ARG A 200 18.37 6.15 2.72
N PHE A 201 18.63 5.33 1.71
CA PHE A 201 17.91 5.40 0.43
C PHE A 201 16.42 5.09 0.61
N ALA A 202 16.06 4.02 1.34
CA ALA A 202 14.67 3.68 1.62
C ALA A 202 13.92 4.79 2.39
N SER A 203 14.59 5.45 3.34
CA SER A 203 14.08 6.64 4.00
C SER A 203 13.90 7.80 3.03
N GLY A 204 14.85 8.02 2.13
CA GLY A 204 14.75 9.01 1.05
C GLY A 204 13.56 8.77 0.13
N VAL A 205 13.29 7.52 -0.24
CA VAL A 205 12.09 7.15 -1.01
C VAL A 205 10.82 7.47 -0.23
N SER A 206 10.78 7.11 1.06
CA SER A 206 9.60 7.38 1.91
C SER A 206 9.36 8.89 2.06
N LEU A 207 10.44 9.68 2.19
CA LEU A 207 10.39 11.13 2.26
C LEU A 207 9.96 11.75 0.93
N ALA A 208 10.42 11.20 -0.20
CA ALA A 208 9.99 11.60 -1.53
C ALA A 208 8.48 11.35 -1.70
N VAL A 209 7.99 10.16 -1.37
CA VAL A 209 6.56 9.80 -1.43
C VAL A 209 5.72 10.74 -0.54
N PHE A 210 6.20 11.02 0.67
CA PHE A 210 5.54 11.93 1.61
C PHE A 210 5.47 13.37 1.09
N SER A 211 6.62 13.95 0.71
CA SER A 211 6.71 15.28 0.12
C SER A 211 5.86 15.41 -1.14
N GLY A 212 5.88 14.35 -1.95
CA GLY A 212 5.05 14.19 -3.13
C GLY A 212 3.56 14.30 -2.88
N SER A 213 3.10 13.62 -1.83
CA SER A 213 1.70 13.63 -1.40
C SER A 213 1.26 15.01 -0.91
N LEU A 214 2.18 15.82 -0.36
CA LEU A 214 1.91 17.22 0.02
C LEU A 214 1.84 18.16 -1.19
N LEU A 215 2.68 17.92 -2.21
CA LEU A 215 2.77 18.73 -3.43
C LEU A 215 1.75 18.33 -4.51
N ALA A 216 1.14 17.16 -4.35
CA ALA A 216 0.26 16.45 -5.27
C ALA A 216 -0.88 17.29 -5.88
N ALA A 217 -1.35 18.34 -5.21
CA ALA A 217 -2.41 19.18 -5.78
C ALA A 217 -2.00 19.94 -7.06
N ARG A 218 -0.70 20.10 -7.37
CA ARG A 218 -0.25 20.98 -8.47
C ARG A 218 0.68 20.36 -9.51
N LEU A 219 1.30 19.19 -9.29
CA LEU A 219 2.44 18.71 -10.11
C LEU A 219 2.32 17.30 -10.74
N ILE A 220 1.19 16.60 -10.58
CA ILE A 220 1.07 15.14 -10.87
C ILE A 220 1.29 14.73 -12.34
N LYS A 221 1.18 15.62 -13.33
CA LYS A 221 0.94 15.18 -14.73
C LYS A 221 2.16 14.81 -15.58
N ALA A 222 3.42 14.97 -15.16
CA ALA A 222 4.54 14.90 -16.13
C ALA A 222 5.73 13.96 -15.83
N LEU A 223 5.91 13.47 -14.59
CA LEU A 223 7.23 12.94 -14.18
C LEU A 223 7.25 11.50 -13.63
N GLY A 224 6.11 10.86 -13.40
CA GLY A 224 6.02 9.53 -12.77
C GLY A 224 6.83 8.41 -13.47
N PRO A 225 6.57 8.09 -14.75
CA PRO A 225 7.24 6.97 -15.43
C PRO A 225 8.76 7.13 -15.55
N LYS A 226 9.24 8.37 -15.62
CA LYS A 226 10.67 8.70 -15.74
C LYS A 226 11.45 8.29 -14.48
N ALA A 227 10.81 8.24 -13.30
CA ALA A 227 11.46 7.82 -12.06
C ALA A 227 11.99 6.39 -12.11
N TYR A 228 11.15 5.47 -12.57
CA TYR A 228 11.46 4.04 -12.57
C TYR A 228 12.47 3.67 -13.67
N VAL A 229 12.44 4.38 -14.80
CA VAL A 229 13.49 4.25 -15.83
C VAL A 229 14.83 4.70 -15.27
N LEU A 230 14.89 5.90 -14.68
CA LEU A 230 16.12 6.44 -14.11
C LEU A 230 16.69 5.52 -13.02
N TRP A 231 15.82 4.93 -12.21
CA TRP A 231 16.19 3.92 -11.21
C TRP A 231 16.80 2.68 -11.88
N GLY A 232 16.12 2.06 -12.85
CA GLY A 232 16.57 0.84 -13.49
C GLY A 232 17.85 0.98 -14.33
N THR A 233 18.12 2.18 -14.84
CA THR A 233 19.32 2.47 -15.64
C THR A 233 20.42 3.16 -14.85
N ALA A 234 20.26 3.37 -13.54
CA ALA A 234 21.26 4.08 -12.73
C ALA A 234 22.58 3.30 -12.70
N GLU A 235 23.64 3.91 -13.24
CA GLU A 235 25.01 3.38 -13.18
C GLU A 235 25.83 3.98 -12.04
N SER A 236 25.37 5.06 -11.43
CA SER A 236 26.03 5.74 -10.32
C SER A 236 25.08 5.94 -9.13
N ALA A 237 25.66 6.04 -7.94
CA ALA A 237 24.95 6.39 -6.71
C ALA A 237 24.18 7.71 -6.83
N ARG A 238 24.76 8.72 -7.51
CA ARG A 238 24.11 10.02 -7.75
C ARG A 238 22.90 9.87 -8.68
N GLY A 239 23.02 9.07 -9.74
CA GLY A 239 21.91 8.76 -10.64
C GLY A 239 20.76 8.06 -9.92
N MET A 240 21.10 7.14 -9.00
CA MET A 240 20.12 6.48 -8.14
C MET A 240 19.40 7.49 -7.23
N MET A 241 20.12 8.39 -6.55
CA MET A 241 19.48 9.42 -5.72
C MET A 241 18.61 10.38 -6.56
N GLY A 242 19.00 10.65 -7.81
CA GLY A 242 18.21 11.44 -8.74
C GLY A 242 16.81 10.87 -9.02
N CYS A 243 16.60 9.56 -8.84
CA CYS A 243 15.29 8.95 -9.08
C CYS A 243 14.25 9.33 -8.02
N LEU A 244 14.67 9.84 -6.86
CA LEU A 244 13.78 10.27 -5.78
C LEU A 244 12.91 11.47 -6.19
N ILE A 245 13.45 12.38 -6.99
CA ILE A 245 12.74 13.60 -7.44
C ILE A 245 11.48 13.23 -8.25
N PRO A 246 11.58 12.49 -9.37
CA PRO A 246 10.38 12.09 -10.12
C PRO A 246 9.48 11.14 -9.33
N MET A 247 10.02 10.35 -8.39
CA MET A 247 9.21 9.51 -7.48
C MET A 247 8.33 10.34 -6.56
N ALA A 248 8.87 11.45 -6.02
CA ALA A 248 8.07 12.40 -5.24
C ALA A 248 6.90 12.94 -6.06
N LEU A 249 7.11 13.24 -7.34
CA LEU A 249 6.07 13.88 -8.14
C LEU A 249 4.96 12.90 -8.60
N GLY A 250 5.19 11.59 -8.57
CA GLY A 250 4.26 10.58 -9.09
C GLY A 250 3.24 10.01 -8.09
N THR A 251 3.44 10.17 -6.78
CA THR A 251 2.72 9.37 -5.76
C THR A 251 1.33 9.90 -5.40
N GLY A 252 1.03 11.16 -5.71
CA GLY A 252 -0.24 11.80 -5.36
C GLY A 252 -1.46 11.28 -6.14
N ALA A 253 -1.26 10.70 -7.33
CA ALA A 253 -2.35 10.29 -8.22
C ALA A 253 -3.22 9.17 -7.61
N ASN A 254 -2.62 8.29 -6.81
CA ASN A 254 -3.30 7.12 -6.26
C ASN A 254 -4.52 7.47 -5.41
N THR A 255 -4.39 8.46 -4.52
CA THR A 255 -5.48 8.90 -3.64
C THR A 255 -6.66 9.44 -4.45
N VAL A 256 -6.39 10.16 -5.55
CA VAL A 256 -7.43 10.70 -6.43
C VAL A 256 -8.18 9.58 -7.16
N ILE A 257 -7.45 8.58 -7.65
CA ILE A 257 -8.01 7.41 -8.35
C ILE A 257 -8.85 6.57 -7.37
N LEU A 258 -8.36 6.36 -6.15
CA LEU A 258 -9.07 5.62 -5.11
C LEU A 258 -10.40 6.28 -4.75
N THR A 259 -10.39 7.60 -4.51
CA THR A 259 -11.62 8.35 -4.21
C THR A 259 -12.62 8.24 -5.36
N ARG A 260 -12.17 8.35 -6.62
CA ARG A 260 -13.04 8.16 -7.80
C ARG A 260 -13.64 6.77 -7.87
N PHE A 261 -12.85 5.73 -7.58
CA PHE A 261 -13.34 4.36 -7.53
C PHE A 261 -14.44 4.19 -6.48
N VAL A 262 -14.24 4.73 -5.28
CA VAL A 262 -15.22 4.65 -4.19
C VAL A 262 -16.49 5.43 -4.55
N THR A 263 -16.39 6.65 -5.08
CA THR A 263 -17.57 7.41 -5.52
C THR A 263 -18.35 6.68 -6.61
N ARG A 264 -17.66 6.07 -7.59
CA ARG A 264 -18.32 5.29 -8.64
C ARG A 264 -19.01 4.04 -8.07
N ALA A 265 -18.41 3.40 -7.08
CA ALA A 265 -19.03 2.27 -6.38
C ALA A 265 -20.32 2.69 -5.64
N GLU A 266 -20.33 3.87 -5.02
CA GLU A 266 -21.53 4.45 -4.40
C GLU A 266 -22.64 4.70 -5.44
N ASP A 267 -22.30 5.23 -6.62
CA ASP A 267 -23.25 5.42 -7.72
C ASP A 267 -23.89 4.10 -8.19
N LEU A 268 -23.20 2.97 -7.99
CA LEU A 268 -23.66 1.61 -8.31
C LEU A 268 -24.41 0.96 -7.14
N GLY A 269 -24.64 1.68 -6.04
CA GLY A 269 -25.39 1.23 -4.88
C GLY A 269 -24.60 0.37 -3.89
N LEU A 270 -23.26 0.39 -3.94
CA LEU A 270 -22.40 -0.34 -3.00
C LEU A 270 -21.94 0.56 -1.86
N ALA A 271 -21.74 -0.03 -0.68
CA ALA A 271 -21.21 0.70 0.46
C ALA A 271 -19.70 0.97 0.28
N ARG A 272 -19.20 2.08 0.84
CA ARG A 272 -17.76 2.44 0.81
C ARG A 272 -16.85 1.32 1.33
N GLY A 273 -17.31 0.60 2.36
CA GLY A 273 -16.57 -0.54 2.93
C GLY A 273 -16.41 -1.70 1.96
N GLU A 274 -17.47 -2.02 1.19
CA GLU A 274 -17.43 -3.07 0.17
C GLU A 274 -16.50 -2.67 -0.98
N ALA A 275 -16.58 -1.42 -1.44
CA ALA A 275 -15.69 -0.87 -2.45
C ALA A 275 -14.22 -0.91 -2.01
N ALA A 276 -13.94 -0.48 -0.78
CA ALA A 276 -12.60 -0.52 -0.20
C ALA A 276 -12.07 -1.96 -0.08
N ALA A 277 -12.93 -2.91 0.31
CA ALA A 277 -12.56 -4.32 0.39
C ALA A 277 -12.16 -4.89 -0.99
N VAL A 278 -12.89 -4.55 -2.05
CA VAL A 278 -12.56 -4.97 -3.42
C VAL A 278 -11.21 -4.40 -3.86
N VAL A 279 -10.95 -3.11 -3.63
CA VAL A 279 -9.63 -2.51 -3.94
C VAL A 279 -8.51 -3.18 -3.15
N GLN A 280 -8.72 -3.43 -1.86
CA GLN A 280 -7.70 -4.09 -1.02
C GLN A 280 -7.43 -5.53 -1.48
N ALA A 281 -8.45 -6.27 -1.92
CA ALA A 281 -8.27 -7.60 -2.47
C ALA A 281 -7.46 -7.58 -3.78
N ILE A 282 -7.76 -6.64 -4.69
CA ILE A 282 -7.01 -6.47 -5.95
C ILE A 282 -5.57 -6.06 -5.66
N GLY A 283 -5.38 -5.10 -4.75
CA GLY A 283 -4.07 -4.68 -4.28
C GLY A 283 -3.30 -5.81 -3.60
N ALA A 284 -3.97 -6.68 -2.85
CA ALA A 284 -3.36 -7.86 -2.24
C ALA A 284 -2.83 -8.82 -3.31
N VAL A 285 -3.60 -9.12 -4.35
CA VAL A 285 -3.15 -9.94 -5.48
C VAL A 285 -1.92 -9.33 -6.16
N ALA A 286 -1.94 -8.02 -6.42
CA ALA A 286 -0.80 -7.31 -7.01
C ALA A 286 0.47 -7.40 -6.13
N ARG A 287 0.33 -7.13 -4.83
CA ARG A 287 1.43 -7.26 -3.84
C ARG A 287 1.90 -8.70 -3.68
N MET A 288 1.04 -9.68 -3.98
CA MET A 288 1.38 -11.11 -3.95
C MET A 288 2.25 -11.48 -5.17
N ILE A 289 1.89 -10.98 -6.34
CA ILE A 289 2.59 -11.31 -7.60
C ILE A 289 3.91 -10.53 -7.73
N ALA A 290 3.96 -9.26 -7.32
CA ALA A 290 5.08 -8.37 -7.58
C ALA A 290 6.44 -8.89 -7.08
N PRO A 291 6.60 -9.31 -5.80
CA PRO A 291 7.88 -9.79 -5.30
C PRO A 291 8.38 -11.05 -6.05
N GLN A 292 7.47 -11.94 -6.43
CA GLN A 292 7.81 -13.17 -7.16
C GLN A 292 8.32 -12.85 -8.56
N LEU A 293 7.64 -11.94 -9.27
CA LEU A 293 8.05 -11.52 -10.60
C LEU A 293 9.40 -10.82 -10.53
N PHE A 294 9.55 -9.85 -9.63
CA PHE A 294 10.79 -9.09 -9.49
C PHE A 294 11.96 -9.98 -9.11
N LEU A 295 11.78 -10.96 -8.21
CA LEU A 295 12.84 -11.88 -7.81
C LEU A 295 13.27 -12.77 -8.97
N ARG A 296 12.31 -13.30 -9.75
CA ARG A 296 12.62 -14.09 -10.95
C ARG A 296 13.37 -13.28 -12.01
N LEU A 297 12.94 -12.03 -12.24
CA LEU A 297 13.62 -11.12 -13.16
C LEU A 297 15.04 -10.82 -12.70
N TRP A 298 15.23 -10.57 -11.40
CA TRP A 298 16.54 -10.33 -10.81
C TRP A 298 17.45 -11.55 -10.91
N LEU A 299 16.98 -12.74 -10.52
CA LEU A 299 17.76 -13.99 -10.62
C LEU A 299 18.20 -14.28 -12.05
N ARG A 300 17.31 -14.07 -13.03
CA ARG A 300 17.62 -14.25 -14.45
C ARG A 300 18.63 -13.22 -14.96
N ALA A 301 18.56 -11.97 -14.48
CA ALA A 301 19.55 -10.94 -14.78
C ALA A 301 20.91 -11.28 -14.17
N ALA A 302 20.93 -11.68 -12.89
CA ALA A 302 22.14 -12.09 -12.18
C ALA A 302 22.83 -13.30 -12.82
N SER A 303 22.07 -14.33 -13.22
CA SER A 303 22.63 -15.52 -13.89
C SER A 303 23.20 -15.21 -15.28
N SER A 304 22.70 -14.17 -15.94
CA SER A 304 23.17 -13.78 -17.28
C SER A 304 24.48 -12.97 -17.29
N ARG A 305 25.01 -12.60 -16.12
CA ARG A 305 26.20 -11.73 -15.98
C ARG A 305 27.49 -12.35 -16.55
N GLY A 306 27.54 -13.67 -16.73
CA GLY A 306 28.68 -14.41 -17.30
C GLY A 306 28.48 -14.98 -18.71
N ALA A 307 27.28 -14.95 -19.29
CA ALA A 307 27.00 -15.61 -20.58
C ALA A 307 27.49 -14.76 -21.76
N SER A 308 28.39 -15.27 -22.60
CA SER A 308 29.03 -14.53 -23.71
C SER A 308 28.14 -14.31 -24.94
N THR A 309 27.04 -15.06 -25.09
CA THR A 309 26.23 -15.05 -26.32
C THR A 309 24.74 -14.83 -26.06
N GLY A 310 24.21 -13.72 -26.58
CA GLY A 310 22.80 -13.52 -26.95
C GLY A 310 21.78 -13.30 -25.82
N ARG A 311 21.41 -12.03 -25.58
CA ARG A 311 20.36 -11.55 -24.65
C ARG A 311 20.68 -11.63 -23.16
N ARG A 312 21.55 -10.72 -22.70
CA ARG A 312 21.72 -10.40 -21.28
C ARG A 312 20.59 -9.49 -20.81
N LEU A 313 19.95 -9.85 -19.70
CA LEU A 313 19.01 -8.94 -19.03
C LEU A 313 19.82 -7.99 -18.14
N PRO A 314 19.54 -6.67 -18.15
CA PRO A 314 20.23 -5.75 -17.28
C PRO A 314 19.88 -6.06 -15.81
N LEU A 315 20.82 -5.80 -14.90
CA LEU A 315 20.62 -6.01 -13.45
C LEU A 315 19.40 -5.23 -12.91
N GLY A 316 19.08 -4.10 -13.55
CA GLY A 316 17.91 -3.27 -13.26
C GLY A 316 16.61 -3.74 -13.91
N ALA A 317 16.56 -4.94 -14.51
CA ALA A 317 15.36 -5.48 -15.14
C ALA A 317 14.08 -5.43 -14.28
N PRO A 318 14.12 -5.69 -12.95
CA PRO A 318 12.95 -5.51 -12.10
C PRO A 318 12.42 -4.07 -12.13
N MET A 319 13.30 -3.07 -12.02
CA MET A 319 12.92 -1.65 -12.04
C MET A 319 12.41 -1.21 -13.42
N LEU A 320 12.99 -1.75 -14.49
CA LEU A 320 12.49 -1.54 -15.86
C LEU A 320 11.09 -2.14 -16.05
N SER A 321 10.81 -3.30 -15.45
CA SER A 321 9.45 -3.87 -15.49
C SER A 321 8.44 -2.98 -14.78
N VAL A 322 8.83 -2.34 -13.67
CA VAL A 322 8.01 -1.35 -12.97
C VAL A 322 7.79 -0.12 -13.85
N ALA A 323 8.81 0.34 -14.56
CA ALA A 323 8.66 1.45 -15.52
C ALA A 323 7.66 1.13 -16.64
N VAL A 324 7.68 -0.10 -17.18
CA VAL A 324 6.70 -0.55 -18.18
C VAL A 324 5.29 -0.56 -17.59
N VAL A 325 5.10 -1.07 -16.38
CA VAL A 325 3.81 -1.04 -15.68
C VAL A 325 3.36 0.41 -15.43
N ALA A 326 4.27 1.33 -15.10
CA ALA A 326 3.95 2.74 -14.92
C ALA A 326 3.44 3.39 -16.22
N VAL A 327 4.07 3.07 -17.36
CA VAL A 327 3.60 3.53 -18.68
C VAL A 327 2.23 2.94 -19.00
N LEU A 328 2.04 1.63 -18.77
CA LEU A 328 0.75 0.98 -18.99
C LEU A 328 -0.36 1.59 -18.12
N GLN A 329 -0.04 1.91 -16.87
CA GLN A 329 -0.95 2.60 -15.96
C GLN A 329 -1.35 3.97 -16.49
N GLU A 330 -0.39 4.76 -17.01
CA GLU A 330 -0.67 6.07 -17.60
C GLU A 330 -1.54 5.93 -18.87
N LEU A 331 -1.27 4.94 -19.72
CA LEU A 331 -2.10 4.65 -20.88
C LEU A 331 -3.53 4.29 -20.48
N LEU A 332 -3.72 3.43 -19.46
CA LEU A 332 -5.04 3.13 -18.92
C LEU A 332 -5.73 4.38 -18.35
N HIS A 333 -4.98 5.25 -17.69
CA HIS A 333 -5.49 6.52 -17.19
C HIS A 333 -5.97 7.45 -18.32
N GLN A 334 -5.23 7.52 -19.42
CA GLN A 334 -5.62 8.28 -20.60
C GLN A 334 -6.86 7.68 -21.28
N VAL A 335 -6.92 6.35 -21.42
CA VAL A 335 -8.10 5.66 -21.96
C VAL A 335 -9.35 5.91 -21.09
N MET A 336 -9.22 5.90 -19.76
CA MET A 336 -10.35 6.29 -18.89
C MET A 336 -10.85 7.71 -19.17
N SER A 337 -9.95 8.65 -19.50
CA SER A 337 -10.37 10.01 -19.84
C SER A 337 -11.12 10.07 -21.18
N THR A 338 -10.80 9.21 -22.15
CA THR A 338 -11.43 9.16 -23.48
C THR A 338 -12.70 8.33 -23.54
N VAL A 339 -12.94 7.42 -22.58
CA VAL A 339 -14.21 6.67 -22.42
C VAL A 339 -15.32 7.52 -21.78
N ARG A 340 -15.00 8.76 -21.38
CA ARG A 340 -15.95 9.73 -20.80
C ARG A 340 -16.78 10.62 -21.76
N PRO A 341 -16.89 10.44 -23.10
CA PRO A 341 -17.64 11.34 -23.95
C PRO A 341 -19.11 10.94 -23.89
N GLY A 342 -19.88 11.56 -22.98
CA GLY A 342 -21.34 11.40 -23.04
C GLY A 342 -22.13 11.80 -21.79
N ARG A 343 -21.53 11.84 -20.60
CA ARG A 343 -22.28 12.14 -19.36
C ARG A 343 -22.46 13.62 -19.01
N ALA A 344 -22.12 14.53 -19.93
CA ALA A 344 -22.42 15.96 -19.77
C ALA A 344 -23.89 16.34 -20.07
N ARG A 345 -24.78 15.37 -20.32
CA ARG A 345 -26.24 15.61 -20.48
C ARG A 345 -27.08 14.47 -19.91
N LEU A 346 -27.01 14.23 -18.60
CA LEU A 346 -28.19 13.69 -17.93
C LEU A 346 -29.07 14.90 -17.59
N PRO A 347 -30.27 15.06 -18.19
CA PRO A 347 -31.18 16.12 -17.81
C PRO A 347 -31.43 15.98 -16.31
N ALA A 348 -31.32 17.10 -15.59
CA ALA A 348 -31.65 17.17 -14.19
C ALA A 348 -33.01 16.49 -13.97
N LEU A 349 -33.02 15.35 -13.28
CA LEU A 349 -34.26 14.71 -12.87
C LEU A 349 -35.02 15.73 -12.01
N PRO A 350 -36.20 16.20 -12.45
CA PRO A 350 -36.97 17.13 -11.65
C PRO A 350 -37.44 16.43 -10.38
N GLY A 351 -37.02 16.99 -9.25
CA GLY A 351 -37.53 16.86 -7.89
C GLY A 351 -38.34 15.61 -7.52
N ARG A 352 -37.74 14.72 -6.71
CA ARG A 352 -38.52 13.94 -5.74
C ARG A 352 -37.73 13.38 -4.54
N PHE A 353 -36.74 14.12 -4.04
CA PHE A 353 -36.21 13.89 -2.68
C PHE A 353 -35.81 15.23 -2.05
N ALA A 354 -36.82 16.01 -1.67
CA ALA A 354 -36.67 17.13 -0.76
C ALA A 354 -37.28 16.72 0.59
N ALA A 355 -36.45 16.20 1.49
CA ALA A 355 -36.62 16.21 2.95
C ALA A 355 -35.48 15.40 3.58
N GLY A 356 -34.35 16.04 3.80
CA GLY A 356 -33.17 15.43 4.40
C GLY A 356 -31.97 16.34 4.17
N GLY A 357 -31.82 17.33 5.05
CA GLY A 357 -30.82 18.39 4.93
C GLY A 357 -29.43 17.84 4.63
N SER A 358 -28.98 18.03 3.39
CA SER A 358 -27.58 17.81 3.04
C SER A 358 -26.75 18.92 3.65
N PRO A 359 -25.66 18.62 4.37
CA PRO A 359 -24.78 19.65 4.91
C PRO A 359 -24.17 20.42 3.73
N ARG A 360 -24.42 21.74 3.73
CA ARG A 360 -23.77 22.71 2.85
C ARG A 360 -22.26 22.59 3.07
N TRP A 361 -21.55 22.03 2.09
CA TRP A 361 -20.10 22.11 2.04
C TRP A 361 -19.73 23.59 1.80
N ILE A 362 -19.50 24.31 2.89
CA ILE A 362 -18.84 25.62 2.83
C ILE A 362 -17.36 25.30 2.65
N PRO A 363 -16.71 25.70 1.55
CA PRO A 363 -15.26 25.58 1.44
C PRO A 363 -14.64 26.44 2.55
N SER A 364 -14.14 25.79 3.59
CA SER A 364 -13.30 26.43 4.60
C SER A 364 -12.04 26.94 3.92
N ASP A 365 -11.73 28.21 4.18
CA ASP A 365 -10.61 28.93 3.59
C ASP A 365 -9.29 28.16 3.84
N PRO A 366 -8.62 27.63 2.79
CA PRO A 366 -7.46 26.74 2.94
C PRO A 366 -6.22 27.42 3.54
N ARG A 367 -6.28 28.74 3.79
CA ARG A 367 -5.17 29.52 4.34
C ARG A 367 -4.92 29.30 5.83
N THR A 368 -5.95 29.02 6.63
CA THR A 368 -5.81 28.87 8.09
C THR A 368 -5.34 27.49 8.51
N SER A 369 -5.66 26.44 7.75
CA SER A 369 -5.23 25.05 8.05
C SER A 369 -3.80 24.74 7.58
N MET A 370 -3.30 25.42 6.54
CA MET A 370 -1.93 25.22 6.02
C MET A 370 -0.87 25.86 6.91
N LEU A 371 -1.16 27.03 7.50
CA LEU A 371 -0.16 27.77 8.28
C LEU A 371 0.27 27.00 9.54
N SER A 372 -0.65 26.36 10.26
CA SER A 372 -0.32 25.59 11.47
C SER A 372 0.51 24.32 11.18
N LEU A 373 0.28 23.68 10.03
CA LEU A 373 1.02 22.50 9.57
C LEU A 373 2.40 22.88 9.01
N GLN A 374 2.51 23.99 8.28
CA GLN A 374 3.80 24.50 7.77
C GLN A 374 4.73 24.98 8.89
N THR A 375 4.21 25.58 9.97
CA THR A 375 5.05 25.99 11.12
C THR A 375 5.62 24.80 11.89
N ARG A 376 4.90 23.67 11.98
CA ARG A 376 5.40 22.43 12.61
C ARG A 376 6.43 21.70 11.75
N VAL A 377 6.26 21.69 10.43
CA VAL A 377 7.20 21.02 9.51
C VAL A 377 8.50 21.83 9.34
N ARG A 378 8.45 23.17 9.32
CA ARG A 378 9.69 23.99 9.26
C ARG A 378 10.62 23.77 10.45
N ARG A 379 10.08 23.51 11.66
CA ARG A 379 10.91 23.19 12.83
C ARG A 379 11.62 21.84 12.76
N THR A 380 11.13 20.89 11.96
CA THR A 380 11.76 19.56 11.81
C THR A 380 12.74 19.53 10.63
N SER A 381 12.50 20.28 9.55
CA SER A 381 13.46 20.41 8.44
C SER A 381 14.74 21.16 8.81
N CYS A 382 14.67 22.22 9.62
CA CYS A 382 15.88 22.96 10.02
C CYS A 382 16.82 22.17 10.95
N ALA A 383 16.31 21.17 11.68
CA ALA A 383 17.15 20.28 12.48
C ALA A 383 17.85 19.20 11.62
N PHE A 384 17.30 18.88 10.44
CA PHE A 384 17.83 17.86 9.55
C PHE A 384 18.87 18.41 8.55
N GLU A 385 18.72 19.67 8.13
CA GLU A 385 19.70 20.32 7.24
C GLU A 385 21.03 20.65 7.93
N SER A 386 21.05 20.86 9.26
CA SER A 386 22.30 21.10 9.99
C SER A 386 23.17 19.85 10.17
N GLU A 387 22.62 18.64 10.03
CA GLU A 387 23.38 17.38 10.12
C GLU A 387 23.84 16.84 8.75
N LEU A 388 23.26 17.31 7.64
CA LEU A 388 23.61 16.86 6.28
C LEU A 388 24.79 17.64 5.65
N GLY A 389 25.19 18.77 6.25
CA GLY A 389 26.20 19.69 5.71
C GLY A 389 27.67 19.33 6.01
N SER A 390 27.94 18.38 6.91
CA SER A 390 29.32 18.04 7.30
C SER A 390 29.62 16.55 7.08
N GLY A 391 30.48 16.25 6.10
CA GLY A 391 31.24 14.99 6.03
C GLY A 391 30.62 13.89 5.17
N TRP A 392 30.79 13.99 3.84
CA TRP A 392 30.73 12.85 2.92
C TRP A 392 32.13 12.39 2.52
N ASP A 393 33.04 12.26 3.49
CA ASP A 393 34.33 11.62 3.25
C ASP A 393 34.15 10.11 3.39
N LEU A 394 34.29 9.39 2.27
CA LEU A 394 34.33 7.94 2.26
C LEU A 394 35.60 7.46 3.01
N PRO A 395 35.49 6.56 4.00
CA PRO A 395 36.65 5.82 4.48
C PRO A 395 37.12 4.87 3.36
N SER A 396 38.34 5.06 2.86
CA SER A 396 38.96 4.29 1.77
C SER A 396 39.41 2.87 2.16
N HIS A 397 39.10 2.39 3.36
CA HIS A 397 39.53 1.07 3.83
C HIS A 397 38.41 0.38 4.60
N TRP A 398 37.68 -0.49 3.90
CA TRP A 398 36.93 -1.58 4.53
C TRP A 398 37.55 -2.91 4.09
N PRO A 399 37.82 -3.84 5.01
CA PRO A 399 38.36 -5.15 4.63
C PRO A 399 37.31 -5.91 3.82
N ALA A 400 37.78 -6.52 2.73
CA ALA A 400 36.98 -7.42 1.92
C ALA A 400 36.44 -8.54 2.81
N TYR A 401 35.12 -8.71 2.83
CA TYR A 401 34.48 -9.94 3.29
C TYR A 401 34.77 -11.06 2.27
N SER A 402 35.99 -11.57 2.28
CA SER A 402 36.29 -12.92 1.84
C SER A 402 36.11 -13.85 3.04
N GLU A 403 35.58 -15.04 2.79
CA GLU A 403 35.39 -16.16 3.74
C GLU A 403 34.03 -16.23 4.45
N LEU A 404 33.02 -16.65 3.68
CA LEU A 404 32.13 -17.71 4.16
C LEU A 404 32.76 -19.05 3.75
N PRO A 405 33.23 -19.89 4.70
CA PRO A 405 33.71 -21.22 4.35
C PRO A 405 32.52 -22.11 3.97
N GLY A 406 32.59 -22.77 2.82
CA GLY A 406 31.81 -24.01 2.60
C GLY A 406 30.74 -24.04 1.50
N VAL A 407 30.89 -23.33 0.38
CA VAL A 407 30.13 -23.67 -0.84
C VAL A 407 31.09 -23.80 -2.03
N ARG A 408 31.65 -25.00 -2.20
CA ARG A 408 32.22 -25.41 -3.50
C ARG A 408 31.05 -25.65 -4.44
N ILE A 409 30.82 -24.73 -5.37
CA ILE A 409 30.05 -25.04 -6.58
C ILE A 409 31.07 -25.66 -7.54
N GLY A 410 30.91 -26.96 -7.80
CA GLY A 410 31.72 -27.69 -8.77
C GLY A 410 31.57 -27.08 -10.16
N SER A 411 32.70 -26.95 -10.84
CA SER A 411 32.86 -26.56 -12.25
C SER A 411 32.18 -27.52 -13.21
#